data_AF-A0A7J4BX98-F1
#
_entry.id   AF-A0A7J4BX98-F1
#
_cell.length_a   1.000
_cell.length_b   1.000
_cell.length_c   1.000
_cell.angle_alpha   90.00
_cell.angle_beta   90.00
_cell.angle_gamma   90.00
#
_symmetry.space_group_name_H-M   'P 1'
#
loop_
_entity.id
_entity.type
_entity.pdbx_description
1 polymer ?
#
loop_
_entity_poly.entity_id
_entity_poly.type
_entity_poly.pdbx_seq_one_letter_code
_entity_poly.pdbx_strand_id
1 'polypeptide(L)' 'MPAPKGIPAPEAGAIRLDLRIGDSRTTWGWVSEDEVLVATHDGKVMLMVEPSELQWDRREVAM' A
#
# COMPACT_ATOMS: atom_id res chain seq x y z
N MET A 1 -4.50 -26.40 -12.71
CA MET A 1 -3.37 -25.56 -12.25
C MET A 1 -3.66 -25.17 -10.81
N PRO A 2 -2.80 -25.43 -9.83
CA PRO A 2 -3.01 -24.90 -8.49
C PRO A 2 -2.96 -23.37 -8.58
N ALA A 3 -3.88 -22.68 -7.90
CA ALA A 3 -3.78 -21.22 -7.77
C ALA A 3 -2.42 -20.89 -7.12
N PRO A 4 -1.72 -19.83 -7.56
CA PRO A 4 -0.49 -19.39 -6.91
C PRO A 4 -0.74 -19.26 -5.41
N LYS A 5 0.12 -19.85 -4.57
CA LYS A 5 0.09 -19.62 -3.12
C LYS A 5 0.10 -18.10 -2.93
N GLY A 6 -0.98 -17.56 -2.38
CA GLY A 6 -1.11 -16.13 -2.14
C GLY A 6 0.05 -15.63 -1.27
N ILE A 7 0.36 -14.34 -1.36
CA ILE A 7 1.32 -13.72 -0.46
C ILE A 7 0.84 -13.93 0.99
N PRO A 8 1.73 -14.29 1.93
CA PRO A 8 1.35 -14.35 3.34
C PRO A 8 0.94 -12.97 3.83
N ALA A 9 -0.17 -12.89 4.57
CA ALA A 9 -0.59 -11.64 5.18
C ALA A 9 0.53 -11.10 6.09
N PRO A 10 0.91 -9.82 5.97
CA PRO A 10 2.02 -9.25 6.73
C PRO A 10 1.73 -9.16 8.24
N GLU A 11 0.47 -8.97 8.63
CA GLU A 11 0.03 -8.86 10.02
C GLU A 11 -1.41 -9.39 10.21
N ALA A 12 -1.81 -9.60 11.46
CA ALA A 12 -3.20 -9.92 11.79
C ALA A 12 -4.09 -8.69 11.52
N GLY A 13 -5.21 -8.88 10.83
CA GLY A 13 -6.14 -7.79 10.49
C GLY A 13 -5.93 -7.17 9.11
N ALA A 14 -4.83 -7.49 8.42
CA ALA A 14 -4.58 -6.95 7.09
C ALA A 14 -5.63 -7.39 6.05
N ILE A 15 -6.14 -6.43 5.29
CA ILE A 15 -7.19 -6.61 4.29
C ILE A 15 -6.53 -6.85 2.92
N ARG A 16 -6.92 -7.92 2.23
CA ARG A 16 -6.38 -8.25 0.90
C ARG A 16 -6.89 -7.28 -0.16
N LEU A 17 -5.97 -6.69 -0.94
CA LEU A 17 -6.29 -5.93 -2.14
C LEU A 17 -6.07 -6.76 -3.40
N ASP A 18 -7.10 -6.81 -4.25
CA ASP A 18 -6.99 -7.40 -5.58
C ASP A 18 -7.14 -6.33 -6.65
N LEU A 19 -6.26 -6.35 -7.65
CA LEU A 19 -6.43 -5.61 -8.89
C LEU A 19 -7.29 -6.43 -9.86
N ARG A 20 -8.23 -5.75 -10.51
CA ARG A 20 -9.00 -6.30 -11.62
C ARG A 20 -8.59 -5.60 -12.91
N ILE A 21 -8.09 -6.38 -13.88
CA ILE A 21 -7.68 -5.90 -15.20
C ILE A 21 -8.49 -6.69 -16.22
N GLY A 22 -9.57 -6.07 -16.72
CA GLY A 22 -10.58 -6.76 -17.52
C GLY A 22 -11.23 -7.91 -16.74
N ASP A 23 -11.13 -9.12 -17.28
CA ASP A 23 -11.65 -10.35 -16.66
C ASP A 23 -10.64 -11.03 -15.72
N SER A 24 -9.41 -10.54 -15.64
CA SER A 24 -8.39 -11.10 -14.75
C SER A 24 -8.44 -10.43 -13.37
N ARG A 25 -8.28 -11.24 -12.31
CA ARG A 25 -8.15 -10.78 -10.92
C ARG A 25 -6.84 -11.29 -10.34
N THR A 26 -6.02 -10.39 -9.83
CA THR A 26 -4.71 -10.71 -9.22
C THR A 26 -4.57 -9.97 -7.90
N THR A 27 -4.03 -10.63 -6.87
CA THR A 27 -3.68 -9.94 -5.62
C THR A 27 -2.63 -8.88 -5.90
N TRP A 28 -2.90 -7.66 -5.48
CA TRP A 28 -1.98 -6.54 -5.62
C TRP A 28 -1.23 -6.22 -4.34
N GLY A 29 -1.84 -6.48 -3.18
CA GLY A 29 -1.24 -6.16 -1.90
C GLY A 29 -2.15 -6.42 -0.72
N TRP A 30 -1.78 -5.78 0.39
CA TRP A 30 -2.48 -5.80 1.67
C TRP A 30 -2.63 -4.37 2.17
N VAL A 31 -3.76 -4.08 2.80
CA VAL A 31 -4.06 -2.84 3.50
C VAL A 31 -4.05 -3.11 4.99
N SER A 32 -3.48 -2.22 5.79
CA SER A 32 -3.57 -2.31 7.25
C SER A 32 -5.02 -2.20 7.73
N GLU A 33 -5.31 -2.67 8.94
CA GLU A 33 -6.68 -2.65 9.48
C GLU A 33 -7.27 -1.23 9.60
N ASP A 34 -6.43 -0.24 9.84
CA ASP A 34 -6.78 1.18 9.93
C ASP A 34 -6.81 1.91 8.57
N GLU A 35 -6.60 1.17 7.48
CA GLU A 35 -6.61 1.65 6.09
C GLU A 35 -5.57 2.73 5.75
N VAL A 36 -4.56 2.95 6.61
CA VAL A 36 -3.53 3.99 6.38
C VAL A 36 -2.28 3.49 5.65
N LEU A 37 -2.05 2.17 5.61
CA LEU A 37 -0.90 1.56 4.95
C LEU A 37 -1.34 0.60 3.85
N VAL A 38 -0.59 0.60 2.75
CA VAL A 38 -0.71 -0.41 1.68
C VAL A 38 0.64 -1.01 1.40
N ALA A 39 0.78 -2.32 1.58
CA ALA A 39 1.95 -3.09 1.17
C ALA A 39 1.67 -3.82 -0.15
N THR A 40 2.43 -3.53 -1.19
CA THR A 40 2.21 -4.07 -2.54
C THR A 40 3.13 -5.26 -2.84
N HIS A 41 2.74 -6.08 -3.81
CA HIS A 41 3.54 -7.23 -4.28
C HIS A 41 4.91 -6.84 -4.86
N ASP A 42 5.11 -5.58 -5.29
CA ASP A 42 6.39 -5.07 -5.79
C ASP A 42 7.33 -4.56 -4.67
N GLY A 43 6.97 -4.79 -3.39
CA GLY A 43 7.77 -4.42 -2.24
C GLY A 43 7.69 -2.94 -1.86
N LYS A 44 6.72 -2.20 -2.41
CA LYS A 44 6.47 -0.81 -2.01
C LYS A 44 5.49 -0.76 -0.85
N VAL A 45 5.63 0.29 -0.05
CA VAL A 45 4.68 0.67 0.98
C VAL A 45 4.15 2.05 0.64
N MET A 46 2.84 2.17 0.52
CA MET A 46 2.14 3.44 0.37
C MET A 46 1.54 3.81 1.73
N LEU A 47 1.64 5.07 2.09
CA LEU A 47 1.10 5.63 3.33
C LEU A 47 0.06 6.68 2.95
N MET A 48 -1.11 6.64 3.57
CA MET A 48 -2.03 7.77 3.59
C MET A 48 -1.42 8.86 4.47
N VAL A 49 -1.30 10.06 3.91
CA VAL A 49 -0.75 11.21 4.62
C VAL A 49 -1.67 12.38 4.42
N GLU A 50 -2.05 13.03 5.51
CA GLU A 50 -2.78 14.29 5.50
C GLU A 50 -1.77 15.43 5.30
N PRO A 51 -1.85 16.24 4.22
CA PRO A 51 -0.87 17.28 3.94
C PRO A 51 -0.70 18.31 5.07
N SER A 52 -1.73 18.52 5.90
CA SER A 52 -1.68 19.42 7.05
C SER A 52 -0.82 18.89 8.22
N GLU A 53 -0.57 17.59 8.27
CA GLU A 53 0.30 16.96 9.27
C GLU A 53 1.78 16.96 8.85
N LEU A 54 2.07 17.31 7.59
CA LEU A 54 3.43 17.37 7.05
C LEU A 54 4.10 18.71 7.34
N GLN A 55 5.30 18.63 7.92
CA GLN A 55 6.22 19.76 7.99
C GLN A 55 7.18 19.71 6.80
N TRP A 56 7.20 20.78 6.04
CA TRP A 56 8.11 20.94 4.91
C TRP A 56 9.26 21.86 5.35
N ASP A 57 10.48 21.34 5.30
CA ASP A 57 11.66 22.19 5.46
C ASP A 57 11.68 23.24 4.34
N ARG A 58 11.44 24.50 4.71
CA ARG A 58 11.62 25.60 3.77
C ARG A 58 13.10 25.76 3.53
N ARG A 59 13.55 25.47 2.30
CA ARG A 59 14.86 25.93 1.83
C ARG A 59 14.77 27.44 1.64
N GLU A 60 15.18 28.20 2.65
CA GLU A 60 15.48 29.61 2.45
C GLU A 60 16.68 29.69 1.52
N VAL A 61 16.45 30.17 0.28
CA VAL A 61 17.54 30.58 -0.59
C VAL A 61 18.05 31.90 0.00
N ALA A 62 19.19 31.85 0.68
CA ALA A 62 19.86 33.06 1.15
C ALA A 62 20.12 33.97 -0.06
N MET A 63 19.57 35.19 -0.02
CA MET A 63 19.91 36.26 -0.96
C MET A 63 21.24 36.89 -0.60
#